data_AF-A0AAV3S1B7-F1
#
_entry.id   AF-A0AAV3S1B7-F1
#
_cell.length_a   1.000
_cell.length_b   1.000
_cell.length_c   1.000
_cell.angle_alpha   90.00
_cell.angle_beta   90.00
_cell.angle_gamma   90.00
#
_symmetry.space_group_name_H-M   'P 1'
#
loop_
_entity.id
_entity.type
_entity.pdbx_description
1 polymer ?
#
loop_
_entity_poly.entity_id
_entity_poly.type
_entity_poly.pdbx_seq_one_letter_code
_entity_poly.pdbx_strand_id
1 'polypeptide(L)'
;MYPIQHRKYRDEIDNLLVLLIGGVPIAMPTVLSVTMAIGSHRLSQQGAITKRMTAIEQMVGMDVLCSDKTGTLTLNKLSVHKNLTEVFAKGVDKEHVMLLAARASRIENQMQ
;
A
#
# COMPACT_ATOMS: atom_id res chain seq x y z
N MET A 1 2.48 -18.73 -54.64
CA MET A 1 2.04 -20.11 -54.90
C MET A 1 2.29 -20.92 -53.63
N TYR A 2 1.28 -21.04 -52.76
CA TYR A 2 1.42 -21.79 -51.52
C TYR A 2 1.44 -23.30 -51.87
N PRO A 3 2.43 -24.08 -51.41
CA PRO A 3 2.46 -25.51 -51.67
C PRO A 3 1.27 -26.15 -50.95
N ILE A 4 0.37 -26.77 -51.72
CA ILE A 4 -0.77 -27.51 -51.18
C ILE A 4 -0.19 -28.77 -50.53
N GLN A 5 -0.04 -28.74 -49.21
CA GLN A 5 0.58 -29.81 -48.46
C GLN A 5 -0.43 -30.97 -48.32
N HIS A 6 -0.22 -32.08 -49.02
CA HIS A 6 -1.02 -33.31 -48.85
C HIS A 6 -0.64 -34.03 -47.54
N ARG A 7 -0.87 -33.39 -46.38
CA ARG A 7 -0.79 -34.03 -45.06
C ARG A 7 -2.14 -34.70 -44.75
N LYS A 8 -2.12 -35.81 -44.02
CA LYS A 8 -3.39 -36.41 -43.55
C LYS A 8 -4.01 -35.44 -42.54
N TYR A 9 -5.29 -35.13 -42.72
CA TYR A 9 -6.07 -34.25 -41.83
C TYR A 9 -5.95 -34.64 -40.34
N ARG A 10 -5.77 -35.94 -40.06
CA ARG A 10 -5.54 -36.46 -38.70
C ARG A 10 -4.21 -35.98 -38.10
N ASP A 11 -3.12 -36.02 -38.87
CA ASP A 11 -1.79 -35.61 -38.41
C ASP A 11 -1.75 -34.10 -38.12
N GLU A 12 -2.50 -33.29 -38.88
CA GLU A 12 -2.62 -31.84 -38.63
C GLU A 12 -3.39 -31.55 -37.34
N ILE A 13 -4.47 -32.29 -37.07
CA ILE A 13 -5.22 -32.19 -35.81
C ILE A 13 -4.35 -32.60 -34.62
N ASP A 14 -3.62 -33.72 -34.74
CA ASP A 14 -2.76 -34.20 -33.66
C ASP A 14 -1.65 -33.20 -33.33
N ASN A 15 -1.04 -32.59 -34.37
CA ASN A 15 -0.03 -31.54 -34.18
C ASN A 15 -0.63 -30.28 -33.52
N LEU A 16 -1.83 -29.87 -33.91
CA LEU A 16 -2.54 -28.74 -33.30
C LEU A 16 -2.86 -29.01 -31.83
N LEU A 17 -3.29 -30.24 -31.51
CA LEU A 17 -3.62 -30.67 -30.16
C LEU A 17 -2.38 -30.64 -29.25
N VAL A 18 -1.23 -31.14 -29.72
CA VAL A 18 0.03 -31.11 -28.96
C VAL A 18 0.47 -29.66 -28.70
N LEU A 19 0.35 -28.78 -29.70
CA LEU A 19 0.68 -27.36 -29.54
C LEU A 19 -0.24 -26.67 -28.53
N LEU A 20 -1.54 -26.99 -28.54
CA LEU A 20 -2.51 -26.45 -27.58
C LEU A 20 -2.24 -26.93 -26.15
N ILE A 21 -1.98 -28.23 -25.95
CA ILE A 21 -1.70 -28.81 -24.64
C ILE A 21 -0.39 -28.25 -24.07
N GLY A 22 0.66 -28.14 -24.89
CA GLY A 22 1.95 -27.59 -24.46
C GLY A 22 1.97 -26.06 -24.34
N GLY A 23 1.09 -25.37 -25.08
CA GLY A 23 1.09 -23.92 -25.18
C GLY A 23 0.34 -23.21 -24.05
N VAL A 24 -0.62 -23.86 -23.40
CA VAL A 24 -1.40 -23.23 -22.32
C VAL A 24 -0.64 -23.32 -20.99
N PRO A 25 -0.20 -22.19 -20.41
CA PRO A 25 0.62 -22.20 -19.20
C PRO A 25 -0.25 -22.30 -17.94
N ILE A 26 -0.84 -23.48 -17.69
CA ILE A 26 -1.78 -23.72 -16.58
C ILE A 26 -1.12 -23.45 -15.21
N ALA A 27 0.20 -23.63 -15.09
CA ALA A 27 0.92 -23.43 -13.84
C ALA A 27 1.20 -21.94 -13.52
N MET A 28 1.20 -21.04 -14.50
CA MET A 28 1.57 -19.63 -14.28
C MET A 28 0.68 -18.92 -13.25
N PRO A 29 -0.67 -19.01 -13.31
CA PRO A 29 -1.54 -18.39 -12.31
C PRO A 29 -1.28 -18.88 -10.88
N THR A 30 -0.98 -20.17 -10.72
CA THR A 30 -0.70 -20.78 -9.41
C THR A 30 0.62 -20.28 -8.85
N VAL A 31 1.68 -20.25 -9.67
CA VAL A 31 3.00 -19.76 -9.24
C VAL A 31 2.91 -18.29 -8.80
N LEU A 32 2.25 -17.43 -9.60
CA LEU A 32 2.05 -16.02 -9.24
C LEU A 32 1.31 -15.87 -7.90
N SER A 33 0.25 -16.64 -7.69
CA SER A 33 -0.54 -16.60 -6.45
C SER A 33 0.29 -16.98 -5.22
N VAL A 34 1.10 -18.05 -5.33
CA VAL A 34 1.98 -18.50 -4.24
C VAL A 34 3.07 -17.46 -3.97
N THR A 35 3.70 -16.90 -5.00
CA THR A 35 4.71 -15.85 -4.86
C THR A 35 4.15 -14.61 -4.17
N MET A 36 2.93 -14.16 -4.54
CA MET A 36 2.26 -13.04 -3.87
C MET A 36 1.93 -13.34 -2.41
N ALA A 37 1.48 -14.56 -2.09
CA ALA A 37 1.20 -14.96 -0.72
C ALA A 37 2.46 -14.92 0.16
N ILE A 38 3.57 -15.46 -0.36
CA ILE A 38 4.87 -15.40 0.33
C ILE A 38 5.36 -13.95 0.46
N GLY A 39 5.21 -13.14 -0.59
CA GLY A 39 5.56 -11.72 -0.58
C GLY A 39 4.77 -10.92 0.45
N SER A 40 3.46 -11.14 0.53
CA SER A 40 2.56 -10.56 1.53
C SER A 40 3.01 -10.90 2.95
N HIS A 41 3.35 -12.18 3.20
CA HIS A 41 3.85 -12.60 4.50
C HIS A 41 5.16 -11.90 4.87
N ARG A 42 6.10 -11.76 3.93
CA ARG A 42 7.37 -11.04 4.15
C ARG A 42 7.15 -9.55 4.42
N LEU A 43 6.24 -8.90 3.70
CA LEU A 43 5.89 -7.49 3.94
C LEU A 43 5.27 -7.30 5.33
N SER A 44 4.44 -8.25 5.78
CA SER A 44 3.88 -8.22 7.13
C SER A 44 4.96 -8.33 8.21
N GLN A 45 6.01 -9.11 8.00
CA GLN A 45 7.16 -9.19 8.92
C GLN A 45 7.97 -7.88 8.96
N GLN A 46 7.89 -7.06 7.91
CA GLN A 46 8.50 -5.73 7.85
C GLN A 46 7.57 -4.61 8.38
N GLY A 47 6.41 -4.96 8.93
CA GLY A 47 5.44 -4.01 9.47
C GLY A 47 4.47 -3.43 8.44
N ALA A 48 4.47 -3.91 7.20
CA ALA A 48 3.54 -3.47 6.15
C ALA A 48 2.47 -4.54 5.90
N ILE A 49 1.21 -4.24 6.24
CA ILE A 49 0.08 -5.17 6.05
C ILE A 49 -0.57 -4.93 4.69
N THR A 50 -0.44 -5.90 3.79
CA THR A 50 -1.07 -5.84 2.46
C THR A 50 -2.49 -6.40 2.47
N LYS A 51 -3.50 -5.53 2.34
CA LYS A 51 -4.92 -5.93 2.30
C LYS A 51 -5.34 -6.58 0.98
N ARG A 52 -4.66 -6.26 -0.13
CA ARG A 52 -4.94 -6.77 -1.48
C ARG A 52 -3.63 -7.24 -2.11
N MET A 53 -3.61 -8.44 -2.69
CA MET A 53 -2.39 -8.98 -3.33
C MET A 53 -1.93 -8.12 -4.52
N THR A 54 -2.87 -7.51 -5.26
CA THR A 54 -2.58 -6.59 -6.36
C THR A 54 -1.81 -5.34 -5.93
N ALA A 55 -1.87 -4.97 -4.63
CA ALA A 55 -1.11 -3.83 -4.13
C ALA A 55 0.40 -4.08 -4.19
N ILE A 56 0.82 -5.35 -4.08
CA ILE A 56 2.24 -5.74 -4.17
C ILE A 56 2.77 -5.45 -5.58
N GLU A 57 2.01 -5.79 -6.62
CA GLU A 57 2.40 -5.50 -8.01
C GLU A 57 2.43 -3.99 -8.30
N GLN A 58 1.42 -3.25 -7.83
CA GLN A 58 1.35 -1.80 -8.01
C GLN A 58 2.51 -1.08 -7.32
N MET A 59 2.98 -1.59 -6.17
CA MET A 59 4.10 -1.01 -5.45
C MET A 59 5.42 -1.12 -6.22
N VAL A 60 5.59 -2.13 -7.08
CA VAL A 60 6.78 -2.29 -7.92
C VAL A 60 6.87 -1.21 -8.99
N GLY A 61 5.73 -0.73 -9.51
CA GLY A 61 5.67 0.33 -10.53
C GLY A 61 5.44 1.74 -9.98
N MET A 62 5.65 1.96 -8.68
CA MET A 62 5.38 3.25 -8.05
C MET A 62 6.55 4.21 -8.24
N ASP A 63 6.33 5.30 -8.99
CA ASP A 63 7.34 6.35 -9.20
C ASP A 63 7.21 7.53 -8.23
N VAL A 64 6.01 7.80 -7.72
CA VAL A 64 5.72 8.94 -6.83
C VAL A 64 5.00 8.47 -5.58
N LEU A 65 5.57 8.78 -4.41
CA LEU A 65 4.97 8.54 -3.10
C LEU A 65 4.46 9.85 -2.51
N CYS A 66 3.14 10.04 -2.51
CA CYS A 66 2.50 11.14 -1.79
C CYS A 66 2.38 10.75 -0.31
N SER A 67 3.22 11.34 0.55
CA SER A 67 3.16 11.13 1.99
C SER A 67 2.37 12.25 2.66
N ASP A 68 1.47 11.88 3.58
CA ASP A 68 0.74 12.87 4.36
C ASP A 68 1.65 13.54 5.40
N LYS A 69 1.44 14.82 5.68
CA LYS A 69 2.31 15.55 6.62
C LYS A 69 2.02 15.14 8.06
N THR A 70 0.77 15.24 8.48
CA THR A 70 0.38 15.06 9.88
C THR A 70 0.17 13.58 10.17
N GLY A 71 0.96 13.02 11.10
CA GLY A 71 0.82 11.61 11.49
C GLY A 71 1.51 10.60 10.57
N THR A 72 2.14 11.03 9.45
CA THR A 72 3.11 10.20 8.71
C THR A 72 4.51 10.82 8.76
N LEU A 73 4.69 12.08 8.32
CA LEU A 73 5.99 12.75 8.41
C LEU A 73 6.25 13.36 9.79
N THR A 74 5.20 13.83 10.47
CA THR A 74 5.31 14.41 11.81
C THR A 74 4.85 13.43 12.88
N LEU A 75 5.45 13.53 14.07
CA LEU A 75 5.13 12.67 15.23
C LEU A 75 3.75 12.95 15.85
N ASN A 76 2.94 13.82 15.23
CA ASN A 76 1.67 14.33 15.78
C ASN A 76 1.79 14.89 17.22
N LYS A 77 3.01 15.26 17.64
CA LYS A 77 3.32 15.87 18.94
C LYS A 77 3.46 17.36 18.76
N LEU A 78 2.39 18.08 19.06
CA LEU A 78 2.38 19.54 19.00
C LEU A 78 2.97 20.10 20.29
N SER A 79 3.92 21.03 20.16
CA SER A 79 4.50 21.77 21.28
C SER A 79 4.22 23.25 21.12
N VAL A 80 3.79 23.90 22.21
CA VAL A 80 3.45 25.33 22.20
C VAL A 80 4.54 26.13 22.90
N HIS A 81 5.11 27.10 22.19
CA HIS A 81 6.08 28.04 22.76
C HIS A 81 5.35 29.18 23.48
N LYS A 82 5.35 29.14 24.82
CA LYS A 82 4.69 30.15 25.68
C LYS A 82 5.11 31.59 25.39
N ASN A 83 6.34 31.81 24.95
CA ASN A 83 6.86 33.14 24.63
C ASN A 83 6.16 33.76 23.42
N LEU A 84 5.79 32.94 22.43
CA LEU A 84 5.12 33.33 21.19
C LEU A 84 3.60 33.37 21.31
N THR A 85 3.03 32.92 22.43
CA THR A 85 1.58 32.96 22.64
C THR A 85 1.11 34.38 22.90
N GLU A 86 0.20 34.88 22.07
CA GLU A 86 -0.48 36.16 22.27
C GLU A 86 -1.84 35.96 22.95
N VAL A 87 -2.20 36.87 23.86
CA VAL A 87 -3.47 36.84 24.59
C VAL A 87 -4.22 38.13 24.34
N PHE A 88 -5.42 38.02 23.78
CA PHE A 88 -6.24 39.17 23.38
C PHE A 88 -7.23 39.62 24.47
N ALA A 89 -7.49 38.78 25.49
CA ALA A 89 -8.38 39.10 26.59
C ALA A 89 -7.66 39.95 27.66
N LYS A 90 -8.24 41.10 28.02
CA LYS A 90 -7.70 41.97 29.07
C LYS A 90 -7.77 41.30 30.44
N GLY A 91 -6.64 41.25 31.14
CA GLY A 91 -6.54 40.68 32.50
C GLY A 91 -6.35 39.16 32.57
N VAL A 92 -6.15 38.48 31.43
CA VAL A 92 -5.87 37.04 31.40
C VAL A 92 -4.39 36.81 31.14
N ASP A 93 -3.75 35.97 31.95
CA ASP A 93 -2.35 35.59 31.78
C ASP A 93 -2.18 34.42 30.80
N LYS A 94 -0.97 34.22 30.26
CA LYS A 94 -0.68 33.14 29.28
C LYS A 94 -0.83 31.73 29.87
N GLU A 95 -0.47 31.52 31.12
CA GLU A 95 -0.68 30.28 31.88
C GLU A 95 -2.17 29.99 32.09
N HIS A 96 -2.99 31.01 32.35
CA HIS A 96 -4.44 30.85 32.44
C HIS A 96 -5.05 30.32 31.13
N VAL A 97 -4.62 30.86 29.98
CA VAL A 97 -5.06 30.37 28.66
C VAL A 97 -4.61 28.93 28.45
N MET A 98 -3.38 28.59 28.83
CA MET A 98 -2.87 27.22 28.72
C MET A 98 -3.64 26.24 29.61
N LEU A 99 -3.98 26.66 30.83
CA LEU A 99 -4.77 25.86 31.77
C LEU A 99 -6.19 25.62 31.24
N LEU A 100 -6.83 26.63 30.66
CA LEU A 100 -8.14 26.47 30.02
C LEU A 100 -8.07 25.52 28.81
N ALA A 101 -7.04 25.65 27.97
CA ALA A 101 -6.81 24.75 26.84
C ALA A 101 -6.59 23.29 27.29
N ALA A 102 -5.84 23.10 28.38
CA ALA A 102 -5.63 21.78 28.99
C ALA A 102 -6.94 21.21 29.54
N ARG A 103 -7.78 22.01 30.22
CA ARG A 103 -9.08 21.58 30.76
C ARG A 103 -10.11 21.24 29.69
N ALA A 104 -10.08 21.95 28.56
CA ALA A 104 -10.94 21.68 27.41
C ALA A 104 -10.50 20.43 26.61
N SER A 105 -9.27 19.97 26.81
CA SER A 105 -8.71 18.81 26.14
C SER A 105 -9.04 17.52 26.90
N ARG A 106 -9.34 16.44 26.16
CA ARG A 106 -9.53 15.11 26.75
C ARG A 106 -8.20 14.62 27.35
N ILE A 107 -8.25 14.05 28.56
CA ILE A 107 -7.06 13.50 29.25
C ILE A 107 -6.38 12.39 28.42
N GLU A 108 -7.14 11.64 27.61
CA GLU A 108 -6.62 10.61 26.70
C GLU A 108 -5.64 11.15 25.65
N ASN A 109 -5.80 12.42 25.23
CA ASN A 109 -4.89 13.04 24.25
C ASN A 109 -3.53 13.44 24.84
N GLN A 110 -3.32 13.29 26.15
CA GLN A 110 -2.05 13.65 26.83
C GLN A 110 -1.06 12.48 26.94
N MET A 111 -1.47 11.24 26.61
CA MET A 111 -0.69 10.02 26.85
C MET A 111 0.00 9.43 25.61
N GLN A 112 0.13 10.18 24.51
CA GLN A 112 0.72 9.71 23.24
C GLN A 112 2.02 10.42 22.85
#